data_AF-A0AAW2YTV2-F1
#
_entry.id   AF-A0AAW2YTV2-F1
#
_cell.length_a   1.000
_cell.length_b   1.000
_cell.length_c   1.000
_cell.angle_alpha   90.00
_cell.angle_beta   90.00
_cell.angle_gamma   90.00
#
_symmetry.space_group_name_H-M   'P 1'
#
loop_
_entity.id
_entity.type
_entity.pdbx_description
1 polymer ?
#
loop_
_entity_poly.entity_id
_entity_poly.type
_entity_poly.pdbx_seq_one_letter_code
_entity_poly.pdbx_strand_id
1 'polypeptide(L)'
;MTSRPMPVIKSSENNVIDFNHHLRCIGFIDDNIPKFVEKYFTQAKRGQSETEFVTLLQSNRNIWAISHVPVSLELLCYSWLKKKVQGQSTISSLYTDVVKNIFSTVFDKKKGTE
;
A
#
# COMPACT_ATOMS: atom_id res chain seq x y z
N MET A 1 -4.94 15.54 15.78
CA MET A 1 -5.49 14.23 16.15
C MET A 1 -5.86 13.49 14.87
N THR A 2 -5.49 12.20 14.71
CA THR A 2 -5.87 11.40 13.53
C THR A 2 -6.85 10.32 13.95
N SER A 3 -7.77 9.97 13.07
CA SER A 3 -8.82 9.00 13.38
C SER A 3 -9.39 8.39 12.10
N ARG A 4 -10.06 7.24 12.22
CA ARG A 4 -10.83 6.67 11.10
C ARG A 4 -12.09 7.49 10.86
N PRO A 5 -12.71 7.49 9.67
CA PRO A 5 -14.02 8.12 9.49
C PRO A 5 -15.03 7.55 10.49
N MET A 6 -15.85 8.41 11.12
CA MET A 6 -16.81 8.08 12.21
C MET A 6 -16.24 7.63 13.57
N PRO A 7 -15.25 8.32 14.18
CA PRO A 7 -14.98 8.12 15.59
C PRO A 7 -15.86 9.09 16.37
N VAL A 8 -16.85 8.59 17.12
CA VAL A 8 -17.51 9.44 18.11
C VAL A 8 -16.47 9.72 19.19
N ILE A 9 -15.77 10.86 19.09
CA ILE A 9 -14.80 11.29 20.09
C ILE A 9 -15.60 11.86 21.25
N LYS A 10 -16.02 10.96 22.16
CA LYS A 10 -16.60 11.33 23.44
C LYS A 10 -15.45 11.59 24.41
N SER A 11 -15.40 12.76 25.05
CA SER A 11 -14.57 12.92 26.24
C SER A 11 -15.17 12.10 27.39
N SER A 12 -14.39 11.84 28.45
CA SER A 12 -14.83 11.10 29.65
C SER A 12 -16.04 11.74 30.37
N GLU A 13 -16.49 12.92 29.96
CA GLU A 13 -17.57 13.69 30.57
C GLU A 13 -18.73 13.98 29.60
N ASN A 14 -18.98 13.13 28.61
CA ASN A 14 -20.08 13.31 27.64
C ASN A 14 -19.98 14.61 26.79
N ASN A 15 -18.86 15.34 26.87
CA ASN A 15 -18.61 16.52 26.06
C ASN A 15 -18.05 16.09 24.70
N VAL A 16 -18.71 16.53 23.63
CA VAL A 16 -18.23 16.37 22.26
C VAL A 16 -17.02 17.29 22.10
N ILE A 17 -15.87 16.71 21.75
CA ILE A 17 -14.70 17.52 21.41
C ILE A 17 -14.93 18.09 20.01
N ASP A 18 -15.27 19.37 19.94
CA ASP A 18 -15.38 20.11 18.69
C ASP A 18 -14.00 20.58 18.24
N PHE A 19 -13.68 20.35 16.97
CA PHE A 19 -12.41 20.76 16.38
C PHE A 19 -12.68 21.88 15.39
N ASN A 20 -11.99 23.02 15.54
CA ASN A 20 -12.11 24.15 14.62
C ASN A 20 -11.76 23.80 13.16
N HIS A 21 -10.99 22.73 12.94
CA HIS A 21 -10.57 22.28 11.62
C HIS A 21 -10.63 20.77 11.48
N HIS A 22 -11.24 20.32 10.38
CA HIS A 22 -11.30 18.92 9.98
C HIS A 22 -10.56 18.75 8.66
N LEU A 23 -9.53 17.90 8.67
CA LEU A 23 -8.78 17.53 7.47
C LEU A 23 -9.03 16.07 7.15
N ARG A 24 -9.25 15.77 5.87
CA ARG A 24 -9.46 14.40 5.38
C ARG A 24 -8.25 13.94 4.60
N CYS A 25 -7.69 12.79 4.99
CA CYS A 25 -6.73 12.09 4.16
C CYS A 25 -7.49 11.37 3.03
N ILE A 26 -7.26 11.80 1.78
CA ILE A 26 -7.91 11.24 0.58
C ILE A 26 -7.04 10.21 -0.15
N GLY A 27 -5.82 9.98 0.32
CA GLY A 27 -4.84 9.13 -0.35
C GLY A 27 -4.03 9.90 -1.40
N PHE A 28 -3.47 9.15 -2.34
CA PHE A 28 -2.69 9.66 -3.46
C PHE A 28 -3.59 10.09 -4.61
N ILE A 29 -3.22 11.19 -5.25
CA ILE A 29 -3.70 11.54 -6.59
C ILE A 29 -2.82 10.87 -7.66
N ASP A 30 -3.28 10.83 -8.90
CA ASP A 30 -2.58 10.20 -10.03
C ASP A 30 -1.09 10.60 -10.08
N ASP A 31 -0.78 11.90 -9.95
CA ASP A 31 0.60 12.43 -9.99
C ASP A 31 1.51 11.94 -8.84
N ASN A 32 0.93 11.46 -7.74
CA ASN A 32 1.71 10.93 -6.63
C ASN A 32 2.17 9.49 -6.90
N ILE A 33 1.42 8.72 -7.69
CA ILE A 33 1.68 7.29 -7.90
C ILE A 33 3.04 7.06 -8.57
N PRO A 34 3.36 7.68 -9.73
CA PRO A 34 4.67 7.53 -10.36
C PRO A 34 5.82 7.97 -9.45
N LYS A 35 5.66 9.11 -8.76
CA LYS A 35 6.68 9.67 -7.84
C LYS A 35 6.96 8.73 -6.66
N PHE A 36 5.91 8.10 -6.14
CA PHE A 36 6.05 7.13 -5.07
C PHE A 36 6.79 5.88 -5.55
N VAL A 37 6.40 5.35 -6.72
CA VAL A 37 7.04 4.19 -7.33
C VAL A 37 8.53 4.45 -7.57
N GLU A 38 8.87 5.54 -8.25
CA GLU A 38 10.28 5.93 -8.50
C GLU A 38 11.09 5.97 -7.20
N LYS A 39 10.56 6.64 -6.17
CA LYS A 39 11.22 6.74 -4.86
C LYS A 39 11.42 5.37 -4.21
N TYR A 40 10.41 4.51 -4.25
CA TYR A 40 10.48 3.17 -3.67
C TYR A 40 11.55 2.30 -4.34
N PHE A 41 11.59 2.29 -5.68
CA PHE A 41 12.50 1.45 -6.45
C PHE A 41 13.95 1.96 -6.41
N THR A 42 14.13 3.29 -6.37
CA THR A 42 15.42 3.92 -6.11
C THR A 42 15.99 3.49 -4.77
N GLN A 43 15.19 3.53 -3.69
CA GLN A 43 15.59 3.08 -2.36
C GLN A 43 15.89 1.58 -2.31
N ALA A 44 15.13 0.77 -3.06
CA ALA A 44 15.34 -0.66 -3.17
C ALA A 44 16.58 -1.05 -4.02
N LYS A 45 17.26 -0.09 -4.67
CA LYS A 45 18.37 -0.31 -5.62
C LYS A 45 18.02 -1.28 -6.75
N ARG A 46 16.78 -1.24 -7.25
CA ARG A 46 16.29 -2.12 -8.33
C ARG A 46 15.83 -1.29 -9.53
N GLY A 47 16.80 -0.90 -10.37
CA GLY A 47 16.64 0.16 -11.36
C GLY A 47 16.10 -0.22 -12.75
N GLN A 48 15.21 -1.21 -12.89
CA GLN A 48 14.75 -1.63 -14.24
C GLN A 48 13.25 -1.94 -14.37
N SER A 49 12.42 -1.64 -13.37
CA SER A 49 11.03 -2.14 -13.40
C SER A 49 9.97 -1.13 -12.95
N GLU A 50 10.35 0.12 -12.69
CA GLU A 50 9.41 1.17 -12.27
C GLU A 50 8.48 1.62 -13.40
N THR A 51 9.01 1.89 -14.60
CA THR A 51 8.21 2.35 -15.74
C THR A 51 7.24 1.27 -16.23
N GLU A 52 7.72 0.02 -16.30
CA GLU A 52 6.90 -1.14 -16.63
C GLU A 52 5.78 -1.35 -15.58
N PHE A 53 6.12 -1.20 -14.30
CA PHE A 53 5.16 -1.33 -13.23
C PHE A 53 4.09 -0.24 -13.29
N VAL A 54 4.47 1.04 -13.47
CA VAL A 54 3.50 2.13 -13.62
C VAL A 54 2.59 1.89 -14.82
N THR A 55 3.14 1.43 -15.95
CA THR A 55 2.35 1.07 -17.14
C THR A 55 1.35 -0.04 -16.83
N LEU A 56 1.77 -1.07 -16.09
CA LEU A 56 0.88 -2.14 -15.64
C LEU A 56 -0.22 -1.62 -14.72
N LEU A 57 0.10 -0.76 -13.75
CA LEU A 57 -0.89 -0.16 -12.85
C LEU A 57 -1.96 0.59 -13.67
N GLN A 58 -1.55 1.40 -14.64
CA GLN A 58 -2.45 2.21 -15.48
C GLN A 58 -3.29 1.35 -16.44
N SER A 59 -2.73 0.25 -16.95
CA SER A 59 -3.43 -0.67 -17.86
C SER A 59 -4.59 -1.42 -17.21
N ASN A 60 -4.63 -1.51 -15.87
CA ASN A 60 -5.68 -2.18 -15.13
C ASN A 60 -6.38 -1.20 -14.17
N ARG A 61 -7.60 -0.78 -14.53
CA ARG A 61 -8.40 0.18 -13.75
C ARG A 61 -8.60 -0.22 -12.29
N ASN A 62 -8.72 -1.51 -11.98
CA ASN A 62 -8.92 -1.97 -10.60
C ASN A 62 -7.64 -1.81 -9.79
N ILE A 63 -6.50 -2.17 -10.37
CA ILE A 63 -5.18 -2.00 -9.74
C ILE A 63 -4.84 -0.51 -9.62
N TRP A 64 -5.18 0.31 -10.64
CA TRP A 64 -5.04 1.76 -10.61
C TRP A 64 -5.81 2.38 -9.44
N ALA A 65 -7.08 2.01 -9.28
CA ALA A 65 -7.91 2.51 -8.18
C ALA A 65 -7.35 2.12 -6.80
N ILE A 66 -6.83 0.90 -6.65
CA ILE A 66 -6.20 0.44 -5.42
C ILE A 66 -4.91 1.23 -5.11
N SER A 67 -4.16 1.61 -6.15
CA SER A 67 -2.88 2.33 -6.03
C SER A 67 -3.02 3.74 -5.43
N HIS A 68 -4.24 4.29 -5.39
CA HIS A 68 -4.52 5.57 -4.74
C HIS A 68 -4.46 5.48 -3.21
N VAL A 69 -4.49 4.27 -2.65
CA VAL A 69 -4.30 4.05 -1.21
C VAL A 69 -2.81 3.79 -0.96
N PRO A 70 -2.09 4.65 -0.19
CA PRO A 70 -0.64 4.56 -0.06
C PRO A 70 -0.12 3.19 0.38
N VAL A 71 -0.75 2.57 1.39
CA VAL A 71 -0.35 1.24 1.87
C VAL A 71 -0.55 0.18 0.79
N SER A 72 -1.61 0.27 -0.01
CA SER A 72 -1.87 -0.69 -1.08
C SER A 72 -0.85 -0.55 -2.21
N LEU A 73 -0.46 0.68 -2.57
CA LEU A 73 0.61 0.92 -3.53
C LEU A 73 1.95 0.34 -3.06
N GLU A 74 2.31 0.54 -1.80
CA GLU A 74 3.52 -0.04 -1.21
C GLU A 74 3.54 -1.57 -1.31
N LEU A 75 2.41 -2.22 -1.01
CA LEU A 75 2.26 -3.67 -1.13
C LEU A 75 2.35 -4.15 -2.59
N LEU A 76 1.81 -3.38 -3.54
CA LEU A 76 1.95 -3.67 -4.96
C LEU A 76 3.41 -3.54 -5.40
N CYS A 77 4.13 -2.50 -4.97
CA CYS A 77 5.57 -2.35 -5.23
C CYS A 77 6.37 -3.55 -4.68
N TYR A 78 6.11 -3.93 -3.43
CA TYR A 78 6.75 -5.10 -2.81
C TYR A 78 6.48 -6.40 -3.59
N SER A 79 5.23 -6.60 -4.00
CA SER A 79 4.81 -7.80 -4.76
C SER A 79 5.42 -7.83 -6.16
N TRP A 80 5.55 -6.66 -6.80
CA TRP A 80 6.18 -6.51 -8.10
C TRP A 80 7.66 -6.89 -8.07
N LEU A 81 8.39 -6.44 -7.03
CA LEU A 81 9.78 -6.84 -6.81
C LEU A 81 9.98 -8.35 -6.63
N LYS A 82 8.92 -9.08 -6.26
CA LYS A 82 8.92 -10.54 -6.11
C LYS A 82 8.40 -11.26 -7.38
N LYS A 83 8.14 -10.53 -8.48
CA LYS A 83 7.59 -11.03 -9.76
C LYS A 83 6.23 -11.73 -9.62
N LYS A 84 5.38 -11.27 -8.69
CA LYS A 84 4.10 -11.94 -8.37
C LYS A 84 2.84 -11.19 -8.77
N VAL A 85 2.94 -9.95 -9.26
CA VAL A 85 1.75 -9.23 -9.73
C VAL A 85 1.33 -9.81 -11.08
N GLN A 86 0.23 -10.55 -11.10
CA GLN A 86 -0.45 -10.97 -12.33
C GLN A 86 -1.72 -10.16 -12.53
N GLY A 87 -2.11 -9.97 -13.80
CA GLY A 87 -3.01 -8.93 -14.30
C GLY A 87 -4.45 -8.88 -13.79
N GLN A 88 -4.82 -9.65 -12.76
CA GLN A 88 -6.11 -9.54 -12.07
C GLN A 88 -5.90 -9.62 -10.54
N SER A 89 -5.64 -8.48 -9.91
CA SER A 89 -5.49 -8.41 -8.46
C SER A 89 -6.66 -7.66 -7.81
N THR A 90 -7.33 -8.33 -6.88
CA THR A 90 -8.21 -7.70 -5.89
C THR A 90 -7.36 -7.28 -4.69
N ILE A 91 -7.89 -6.41 -3.83
CA ILE A 91 -7.21 -6.08 -2.57
C ILE A 91 -6.98 -7.35 -1.73
N SER A 92 -7.95 -8.26 -1.66
CA SER A 92 -7.82 -9.48 -0.86
C SER A 92 -6.76 -10.43 -1.42
N SER A 93 -6.65 -10.57 -2.75
CA SER A 93 -5.57 -11.37 -3.35
C SER A 93 -4.20 -10.76 -3.06
N LEU A 94 -4.08 -9.43 -3.15
CA LEU A 94 -2.85 -8.70 -2.80
C LEU A 94 -2.41 -9.00 -1.36
N TYR A 95 -3.34 -8.87 -0.40
CA TYR A 95 -3.03 -9.17 1.00
C TYR A 95 -2.67 -10.65 1.21
N THR A 96 -3.36 -11.57 0.53
CA THR A 96 -3.06 -13.00 0.61
C THR A 96 -1.64 -13.31 0.14
N ASP A 97 -1.21 -12.70 -0.96
CA ASP A 97 0.13 -12.91 -1.52
C ASP A 97 1.22 -12.32 -0.63
N VAL A 98 0.99 -11.14 -0.06
CA VAL A 98 1.89 -10.52 0.91
C VAL A 98 2.04 -11.40 2.15
N VAL A 99 0.93 -11.90 2.70
CA VAL A 99 0.95 -12.81 3.86
C VAL A 99 1.75 -14.07 3.52
N LYS A 100 1.44 -14.74 2.40
CA LYS A 100 2.19 -15.93 1.96
C LYS A 100 3.70 -15.67 1.87
N ASN A 101 4.10 -14.49 1.37
CA ASN A 101 5.50 -14.10 1.26
C ASN A 101 6.16 -13.86 2.62
N ILE A 102 5.48 -13.18 3.54
CA ILE A 102 6.00 -12.98 4.90
C ILE A 102 6.22 -14.34 5.56
N PHE A 103 5.24 -15.23 5.45
CA PHE A 103 5.34 -16.60 5.97
C PHE A 103 6.51 -17.35 5.34
N SER A 104 6.65 -17.40 4.01
CA SER A 104 7.79 -18.11 3.40
C SER A 104 9.13 -17.54 3.87
N THR A 105 9.27 -16.22 3.92
CA THR A 105 10.54 -15.57 4.30
C THR A 105 10.92 -15.81 5.77
N VAL A 106 9.93 -15.84 6.67
CA VAL A 106 10.16 -16.11 8.11
C VAL A 106 10.43 -17.59 8.37
N PHE A 107 9.71 -18.48 7.70
CA PHE A 107 9.89 -19.93 7.85
C PHE A 107 11.19 -20.43 7.19
N ASP A 108 11.58 -19.87 6.05
CA ASP A 108 12.86 -20.18 5.40
C ASP A 108 14.05 -19.68 6.24
N LYS A 109 13.91 -18.53 6.91
CA LYS A 109 14.92 -18.06 7.89
C LYS A 109 15.08 -19.00 9.08
N LYS A 110 14.00 -19.63 9.56
CA LYS A 110 14.08 -20.60 10.67
C LYS A 110 14.83 -21.89 10.30
N LYS A 111 14.85 -22.29 9.02
CA LYS A 111 15.59 -23.48 8.55
C LYS A 111 17.09 -23.26 8.36
N GLY A 112 17.56 -22.01 8.38
CA GLY A 112 18.98 -21.65 8.17
C GLY A 112 19.77 -21.34 9.45
N THR A 113 19.23 -21.68 10.61
CA THR A 113 19.87 -21.51 11.93
C THR A 113 19.83 -22.84 12.68
N GLU A 114 20.58 -23.81 12.17
CA GLU A 114 21.04 -25.00 12.89
C GLU A 114 22.56 -25.07 12.76
#